data_AF-A0A7R9B0J1-F1
#
_entry.id   AF-A0A7R9B0J1-F1
#
_cell.length_a   1.000
_cell.length_b   1.000
_cell.length_c   1.000
_cell.angle_alpha   90.00
_cell.angle_beta   90.00
_cell.angle_gamma   90.00
#
_symmetry.space_group_name_H-M   'P 1'
#
loop_
_entity.id
_entity.type
_entity.pdbx_description
1 polymer ?
#
loop_
_entity_poly.entity_id
_entity_poly.type
_entity_poly.pdbx_seq_one_letter_code
_entity_poly.pdbx_strand_id
1 'polypeptide(L)'
;MDADKNFHYVVDCGRQVMKEHCYWPLVSDLNNVLSHRPVAVKFMSDDNLLEMWFTFLAMFQGMNVNQREMTQHVEFEPNTYYAAFSAELEASAYPMWALVSHLTDSSSIDLTKRVLTSCLIALQDWLDAINFTHPHMNDSMQVSFHLPLHRYFSVFMCQAIKQQGLSLQEILPPRDVLTLIMMHPLRVQVG
;
A
#
# COMPACT_ATOMS: atom_id res chain seq x y z
N MET A 1 8.37 -17.02 -5.48
CA MET A 1 7.09 -16.67 -6.08
C MET A 1 7.30 -17.12 -7.48
N ASP A 2 6.58 -18.16 -7.85
CA ASP A 2 6.57 -18.63 -9.21
C ASP A 2 6.00 -17.49 -10.06
N ALA A 3 6.86 -16.74 -10.74
CA ALA A 3 6.47 -15.51 -11.44
C ALA A 3 5.35 -15.79 -12.46
N ASP A 4 5.29 -17.03 -12.98
CA ASP A 4 4.30 -17.50 -13.94
C ASP A 4 2.90 -17.71 -13.33
N LYS A 5 2.78 -17.70 -12.00
CA LYS A 5 1.49 -17.81 -11.29
C LYS A 5 0.93 -16.48 -10.79
N ASN A 6 1.75 -15.42 -10.81
CA ASN A 6 1.34 -14.11 -10.35
C ASN A 6 0.53 -13.40 -11.44
N PHE A 7 -0.61 -12.81 -11.08
CA PHE A 7 -1.48 -12.09 -12.03
C PHE A 7 -1.77 -10.64 -11.63
N HIS A 8 -1.13 -10.15 -10.57
CA HIS A 8 -1.18 -8.73 -10.21
C HIS A 8 -0.43 -7.86 -11.23
N TYR A 9 -0.92 -6.64 -11.44
CA TYR A 9 -0.26 -5.63 -12.27
C TYR A 9 0.51 -4.67 -11.37
N VAL A 10 1.75 -4.33 -11.75
CA VAL A 10 2.58 -3.34 -11.05
C VAL A 10 3.02 -2.22 -11.98
N VAL A 11 3.24 -1.04 -11.42
CA VAL A 11 3.75 0.12 -12.16
C VAL A 11 5.18 -0.13 -12.64
N ASP A 12 5.39 0.01 -13.94
CA ASP A 12 6.72 -0.03 -14.57
C ASP A 12 7.44 1.32 -14.44
N CYS A 13 8.28 1.43 -13.41
CA CYS A 13 9.10 2.62 -13.14
C CYS A 13 10.24 2.82 -14.15
N GLY A 14 10.41 1.89 -15.12
CA GLY A 14 11.30 2.02 -16.26
C GLY A 14 10.78 2.96 -17.36
N ARG A 15 9.48 3.25 -17.36
CA ARG A 15 8.82 4.09 -18.39
C ARG A 15 9.10 5.57 -18.20
N GLN A 16 9.08 6.30 -19.32
CA GLN A 16 9.32 7.75 -19.36
C GLN A 16 8.36 8.52 -18.44
N VAL A 17 7.09 8.16 -18.41
CA VAL A 17 6.07 8.77 -17.54
C VAL A 17 6.46 8.74 -16.05
N MET A 18 7.15 7.67 -15.62
CA MET A 18 7.61 7.51 -14.24
C MET A 18 8.97 8.18 -14.01
N LYS A 19 9.91 8.01 -14.94
CA LYS A 19 11.27 8.58 -14.85
C LYS A 19 11.30 10.11 -14.94
N GLU A 20 10.42 10.69 -15.73
CA GLU A 20 10.33 12.14 -15.94
C GLU A 20 9.23 12.79 -15.09
N HIS A 21 8.65 12.05 -14.14
CA HIS A 21 7.63 12.54 -13.22
C HIS A 21 6.41 13.18 -13.93
N CYS A 22 6.05 12.70 -15.12
CA CYS A 22 4.92 13.26 -15.87
C CYS A 22 3.57 13.06 -15.16
N TYR A 23 3.49 12.12 -14.21
CA TYR A 23 2.33 11.90 -13.35
C TYR A 23 2.16 12.98 -12.26
N TRP A 24 3.21 13.74 -11.96
CA TRP A 24 3.28 14.62 -10.80
C TRP A 24 2.17 15.68 -10.74
N PRO A 25 1.76 16.35 -11.85
CA PRO A 25 0.66 17.31 -11.80
C PRO A 25 -0.64 16.69 -11.25
N LEU A 26 -0.97 15.46 -11.66
CA LEU A 26 -2.19 14.78 -11.20
C LEU A 26 -2.15 14.45 -9.71
N VAL A 27 -1.01 13.95 -9.24
CA VAL A 27 -0.82 13.59 -7.83
C VAL A 27 -0.80 14.84 -6.94
N SER A 28 -0.17 15.91 -7.41
CA SER A 28 -0.14 17.20 -6.73
C SER A 28 -1.55 17.78 -6.60
N ASP A 29 -2.32 17.80 -7.68
CA ASP A 29 -3.71 18.27 -7.67
C ASP A 29 -4.59 17.43 -6.74
N LEU A 30 -4.45 16.11 -6.78
CA LEU A 30 -5.17 15.22 -5.86
C LEU A 30 -4.84 15.55 -4.39
N ASN A 31 -3.57 15.68 -4.06
CA ASN A 31 -3.13 15.97 -2.70
C ASN A 31 -3.64 17.36 -2.23
N ASN A 32 -3.63 18.35 -3.11
CA ASN A 32 -4.18 19.67 -2.84
C ASN A 32 -5.68 19.58 -2.54
N VAL A 33 -6.44 18.85 -3.33
CA VAL A 33 -7.89 18.67 -3.14
C VAL A 33 -8.19 17.90 -1.84
N LEU A 34 -7.44 16.84 -1.55
CA LEU A 34 -7.58 16.05 -0.32
C LEU A 34 -7.16 16.81 0.95
N SER A 35 -6.40 17.91 0.82
CA SER A 35 -6.11 18.79 1.97
C SER A 35 -7.36 19.48 2.52
N HIS A 36 -8.47 19.51 1.76
CA HIS A 36 -9.72 20.10 2.18
C HIS A 36 -10.68 19.06 2.78
N ARG A 37 -11.05 19.26 4.06
CA ARG A 37 -11.89 18.33 4.82
C ARG A 37 -13.18 17.89 4.11
N PRO A 38 -13.99 18.76 3.50
CA PRO A 38 -15.22 18.32 2.82
C PRO A 38 -14.95 17.31 1.70
N VAL A 39 -13.85 17.50 0.98
CA VAL A 39 -13.48 16.59 -0.12
C VAL A 39 -12.93 15.28 0.43
N ALA A 40 -12.05 15.32 1.43
CA ALA A 40 -11.54 14.12 2.08
C ALA A 40 -12.67 13.26 2.70
N VAL A 41 -13.66 13.90 3.34
CA VAL A 41 -14.85 13.21 3.87
C VAL A 41 -15.66 12.60 2.74
N LYS A 42 -15.91 13.33 1.65
CA LYS A 42 -16.62 12.78 0.48
C LYS A 42 -15.86 11.60 -0.14
N PHE A 43 -14.54 11.69 -0.21
CA PHE A 43 -13.66 10.64 -0.71
C PHE A 43 -13.78 9.36 0.14
N MET A 44 -13.68 9.47 1.47
CA MET A 44 -13.75 8.30 2.37
C MET A 44 -15.16 7.74 2.59
N SER A 45 -16.20 8.53 2.29
CA SER A 45 -17.61 8.11 2.42
C SER A 45 -18.20 7.50 1.16
N ASP A 46 -17.48 7.53 0.03
CA ASP A 46 -17.94 7.00 -1.26
C ASP A 46 -17.21 5.70 -1.60
N ASP A 47 -17.96 4.60 -1.73
CA ASP A 47 -17.37 3.27 -1.95
C ASP A 47 -16.66 3.16 -3.30
N ASN A 48 -17.17 3.82 -4.34
CA ASN A 48 -16.53 3.78 -5.66
C ASN A 48 -15.19 4.51 -5.66
N LEU A 49 -15.08 5.61 -4.90
CA LEU A 49 -13.82 6.34 -4.75
C LEU A 49 -12.80 5.52 -3.97
N LEU A 50 -13.21 4.83 -2.91
CA LEU A 50 -12.34 3.93 -2.17
C LEU A 50 -11.88 2.75 -3.02
N GLU A 51 -12.79 2.10 -3.75
CA GLU A 51 -12.47 0.99 -4.65
C GLU A 51 -11.46 1.41 -5.73
N MET A 52 -11.72 2.54 -6.41
CA MET A 52 -10.82 3.11 -7.41
C MET A 52 -9.45 3.43 -6.79
N TRP A 53 -9.44 4.01 -5.59
CA TRP A 53 -8.21 4.37 -4.88
C TRP A 53 -7.37 3.16 -4.52
N PHE A 54 -7.98 2.12 -3.95
CA PHE A 54 -7.26 0.92 -3.55
C PHE A 54 -6.84 0.07 -4.74
N THR A 55 -7.61 0.07 -5.83
CA THR A 55 -7.18 -0.49 -7.12
C THR A 55 -5.94 0.22 -7.65
N PHE A 56 -5.92 1.56 -7.57
CA PHE A 56 -4.75 2.36 -7.95
C PHE A 56 -3.54 2.05 -7.06
N LEU A 57 -3.71 2.05 -5.74
CA LEU A 57 -2.64 1.74 -4.78
C LEU A 57 -2.09 0.32 -4.94
N ALA A 58 -2.92 -0.66 -5.30
CA ALA A 58 -2.49 -2.03 -5.52
C ALA A 58 -1.44 -2.14 -6.64
N MET A 59 -1.43 -1.23 -7.62
CA MET A 59 -0.40 -1.19 -8.66
C MET A 59 0.99 -0.78 -8.15
N PHE A 60 1.06 -0.10 -7.00
CA PHE A 60 2.32 0.26 -6.33
C PHE A 60 2.73 -0.83 -5.32
N GLN A 61 1.82 -1.75 -4.99
CA GLN A 61 2.07 -2.82 -4.04
C GLN A 61 2.91 -3.93 -4.69
N GLY A 62 4.11 -4.14 -4.14
CA GLY A 62 5.03 -5.14 -4.66
C GLY A 62 5.80 -4.72 -5.91
N MET A 63 5.76 -3.44 -6.30
CA MET A 63 6.53 -2.95 -7.44
C MET A 63 8.05 -3.00 -7.19
N ASN A 64 8.86 -2.86 -8.25
CA ASN A 64 10.33 -2.82 -8.18
C ASN A 64 10.92 -3.96 -7.32
N VAL A 65 10.55 -5.21 -7.65
CA VAL A 65 11.01 -6.41 -6.93
C VAL A 65 12.52 -6.54 -7.06
N ASN A 66 13.21 -6.59 -5.93
CA ASN A 66 14.62 -6.87 -5.83
C ASN A 66 14.83 -8.38 -5.84
N GLN A 67 15.80 -8.84 -6.63
CA GLN A 67 16.24 -10.23 -6.65
C GLN A 67 17.54 -10.37 -5.85
N ARG A 68 17.63 -11.41 -5.04
CA ARG A 68 18.83 -11.68 -4.22
C ARG A 68 19.94 -12.24 -5.11
N GLU A 69 20.92 -11.41 -5.42
CA GLU A 69 22.15 -11.82 -6.12
C GLU A 69 23.18 -12.36 -5.12
N MET A 70 23.65 -13.60 -5.31
CA MET A 70 24.62 -14.26 -4.40
C MET A 70 26.04 -14.36 -4.97
N THR A 71 26.27 -13.90 -6.21
CA THR A 71 27.51 -14.22 -6.97
C THR A 71 28.23 -13.04 -7.63
N GLN A 72 27.61 -11.88 -7.86
CA GLN A 72 28.24 -10.73 -8.53
C GLN A 72 28.09 -9.42 -7.76
N HIS A 73 29.09 -8.54 -7.87
CA HIS A 73 28.98 -7.14 -7.46
C HIS A 73 27.98 -6.44 -8.39
N VAL A 74 26.97 -5.76 -7.83
CA VAL A 74 26.07 -4.90 -8.59
C VAL A 74 26.86 -3.65 -8.98
N GLU A 75 27.30 -3.56 -10.25
CA GLU A 75 28.10 -2.44 -10.76
C GLU A 75 27.28 -1.16 -11.00
N PHE A 76 25.95 -1.27 -11.14
CA PHE A 76 25.07 -0.14 -11.42
C PHE A 76 23.67 -0.40 -10.82
N GLU A 77 23.20 0.48 -9.93
CA GLU A 77 21.79 0.52 -9.57
C GLU A 77 21.03 1.31 -10.66
N PRO A 78 20.01 0.74 -11.30
CA PRO A 78 19.21 1.48 -12.27
C PRO A 78 18.43 2.60 -11.57
N ASN A 79 18.31 3.77 -12.22
CA ASN A 79 17.50 4.92 -11.76
C ASN A 79 16.01 4.57 -11.47
N THR A 80 15.58 3.36 -11.81
CA THR A 80 14.23 2.84 -11.52
C THR A 80 13.96 2.77 -10.02
N TYR A 81 14.97 2.55 -9.17
CA TYR A 81 14.79 2.60 -7.73
C TYR A 81 14.34 3.98 -7.25
N TYR A 82 15.02 5.05 -7.70
CA TYR A 82 14.68 6.43 -7.36
C TYR A 82 13.28 6.81 -7.86
N ALA A 83 12.94 6.41 -9.10
CA ALA A 83 11.61 6.64 -9.66
C ALA A 83 10.52 5.90 -8.87
N ALA A 84 10.74 4.64 -8.50
CA ALA A 84 9.80 3.86 -7.72
C ALA A 84 9.59 4.43 -6.31
N PHE A 85 10.68 4.80 -5.62
CA PHE A 85 10.59 5.45 -4.31
C PHE A 85 9.82 6.77 -4.36
N SER A 86 10.19 7.65 -5.30
CA SER A 86 9.53 8.96 -5.46
C SER A 86 8.05 8.78 -5.79
N ALA A 87 7.72 7.86 -6.69
CA ALA A 87 6.34 7.59 -7.07
C ALA A 87 5.51 7.05 -5.90
N GLU A 88 6.03 6.12 -5.09
CA GLU A 88 5.32 5.65 -3.89
C GLU A 88 5.14 6.76 -2.85
N LEU A 89 6.17 7.57 -2.64
CA LEU A 89 6.13 8.68 -1.68
C LEU A 89 5.05 9.70 -2.08
N GLU A 90 5.07 10.12 -3.34
CA GLU A 90 4.19 11.18 -3.85
C GLU A 90 2.76 10.66 -4.08
N ALA A 91 2.61 9.55 -4.82
CA ALA A 91 1.31 9.07 -5.28
C ALA A 91 0.57 8.23 -4.22
N SER A 92 1.25 7.77 -3.18
CA SER A 92 0.65 6.92 -2.14
C SER A 92 0.76 7.55 -0.75
N ALA A 93 1.98 7.89 -0.28
CA ALA A 93 2.16 8.29 1.10
C ALA A 93 1.59 9.69 1.41
N TYR A 94 1.74 10.67 0.51
CA TYR A 94 1.17 12.01 0.74
C TYR A 94 -0.37 12.02 0.79
N PRO A 95 -1.11 11.40 -0.16
CA PRO A 95 -2.55 11.25 -0.04
C PRO A 95 -2.99 10.54 1.24
N MET A 96 -2.24 9.53 1.69
CA MET A 96 -2.53 8.82 2.95
C MET A 96 -2.55 9.80 4.12
N TRP A 97 -1.49 10.59 4.26
CA TRP A 97 -1.36 11.55 5.35
C TRP A 97 -2.37 12.69 5.24
N ALA A 98 -2.70 13.13 4.01
CA ALA A 98 -3.75 14.11 3.79
C ALA A 98 -5.09 13.59 4.32
N LEU A 99 -5.48 12.35 3.99
CA LEU A 99 -6.71 11.72 4.49
C LEU A 99 -6.70 11.57 6.02
N VAL A 100 -5.62 11.02 6.57
CA VAL A 100 -5.47 10.78 8.02
C VAL A 100 -5.54 12.08 8.83
N SER A 101 -5.03 13.19 8.28
CA SER A 101 -5.04 14.48 8.96
C SER A 101 -6.44 15.00 9.29
N HIS A 102 -7.49 14.50 8.62
CA HIS A 102 -8.89 14.87 8.86
C HIS A 102 -9.60 13.98 9.88
N LEU A 103 -8.96 12.91 10.35
CA LEU A 103 -9.56 11.86 11.20
C LEU A 103 -9.19 12.04 12.68
N THR A 104 -9.33 13.25 13.20
CA THR A 104 -8.75 13.66 14.50
C THR A 104 -9.53 13.20 15.73
N ASP A 105 -10.76 12.73 15.57
CA ASP A 105 -11.65 12.42 16.68
C ASP A 105 -12.68 11.34 16.33
N SER A 106 -13.39 10.87 17.36
CA SER A 106 -14.36 9.79 17.27
C SER A 106 -15.56 10.06 16.36
N SER A 107 -15.86 11.32 15.99
CA SER A 107 -16.94 11.63 15.04
C SER A 107 -16.68 11.11 13.62
N SER A 108 -15.40 10.83 13.31
CA SER A 108 -14.95 10.37 12.00
C SER A 108 -14.64 8.86 11.95
N ILE A 109 -15.01 8.13 13.00
CA ILE A 109 -14.74 6.69 13.15
C ILE A 109 -15.27 5.85 11.99
N ASP A 110 -16.47 6.18 11.49
CA ASP A 110 -17.10 5.42 10.42
C ASP A 110 -16.32 5.54 9.10
N LEU A 111 -15.69 6.70 8.86
CA LEU A 111 -14.80 6.90 7.70
C LEU A 111 -13.56 6.03 7.82
N THR A 112 -12.93 5.98 9.00
CA THR A 112 -11.76 5.13 9.24
C THR A 112 -12.10 3.66 9.04
N LYS A 113 -13.25 3.19 9.55
CA LYS A 113 -13.72 1.81 9.35
C LYS A 113 -13.90 1.50 7.86
N ARG A 114 -14.54 2.39 7.09
CA ARG A 114 -14.71 2.22 5.63
C ARG A 114 -13.37 2.09 4.90
N VAL A 115 -12.40 2.96 5.23
CA VAL A 115 -11.05 2.90 4.65
C VAL A 115 -10.35 1.60 5.03
N LEU A 116 -10.42 1.18 6.30
CA LEU A 116 -9.83 -0.08 6.76
C LEU A 116 -10.43 -1.29 6.05
N THR A 117 -11.76 -1.35 5.91
CA THR A 117 -12.45 -2.43 5.21
C THR A 117 -12.01 -2.48 3.74
N SER A 118 -12.00 -1.35 3.04
CA SER A 118 -11.60 -1.30 1.63
C SER A 118 -10.12 -1.66 1.44
N CYS A 119 -9.24 -1.20 2.34
CA CYS A 119 -7.82 -1.54 2.34
C CYS A 119 -7.60 -3.04 2.58
N LEU A 120 -8.39 -3.65 3.48
CA LEU A 120 -8.30 -5.06 3.82
C LEU A 120 -8.75 -5.95 2.67
N ILE A 121 -9.78 -5.54 1.92
CA ILE A 121 -10.21 -6.22 0.69
C ILE A 121 -9.07 -6.20 -0.33
N ALA A 122 -8.54 -5.02 -0.65
CA ALA A 122 -7.44 -4.89 -1.60
C ALA A 122 -6.16 -5.63 -1.16
N LEU A 123 -5.87 -5.69 0.15
CA LEU A 123 -4.76 -6.49 0.67
C LEU A 123 -4.96 -7.99 0.43
N GLN A 124 -6.15 -8.52 0.69
CA GLN A 124 -6.46 -9.93 0.47
C GLN A 124 -6.41 -10.27 -1.02
N ASP A 125 -7.06 -9.46 -1.87
CA ASP A 125 -7.03 -9.64 -3.32
C ASP A 125 -5.59 -9.62 -3.85
N TRP A 126 -4.75 -8.73 -3.32
CA TRP A 126 -3.35 -8.66 -3.69
C TRP A 126 -2.54 -9.88 -3.21
N LEU A 127 -2.73 -10.32 -1.96
CA LEU A 127 -2.07 -11.52 -1.42
C LEU A 127 -2.45 -12.77 -2.23
N ASP A 128 -3.72 -12.90 -2.62
CA ASP A 128 -4.18 -13.97 -3.50
C ASP A 128 -3.54 -13.86 -4.89
N ALA A 129 -3.43 -12.64 -5.43
CA ALA A 129 -2.82 -12.38 -6.76
C ALA A 129 -1.32 -12.67 -6.85
N ILE A 130 -0.62 -12.71 -5.71
CA ILE A 130 0.78 -13.16 -5.61
C ILE A 130 0.90 -14.60 -5.08
N ASN A 131 -0.23 -15.32 -4.97
CA ASN A 131 -0.34 -16.66 -4.40
C ASN A 131 0.21 -16.80 -2.97
N PHE A 132 0.16 -15.73 -2.17
CA PHE A 132 0.59 -15.74 -0.77
C PHE A 132 -0.52 -16.25 0.15
N THR A 133 -0.78 -17.55 0.09
CA THR A 133 -1.89 -18.19 0.82
C THR A 133 -1.46 -18.85 2.13
N HIS A 134 -0.16 -18.96 2.39
CA HIS A 134 0.38 -19.60 3.58
C HIS A 134 1.52 -18.76 4.22
N PRO A 135 1.61 -18.71 5.56
CA PRO A 135 2.64 -17.92 6.24
C PRO A 135 4.07 -18.45 6.06
N HIS A 136 4.21 -19.71 5.69
CA HIS A 136 5.49 -20.38 5.46
C HIS A 136 5.71 -20.60 3.96
N MET A 137 5.94 -19.53 3.21
CA MET A 137 6.38 -19.62 1.82
C MET A 137 7.91 -19.42 1.75
N ASN A 138 8.61 -20.46 1.31
CA ASN A 138 10.06 -20.49 1.11
C ASN A 138 10.47 -19.74 -0.17
N ASP A 139 10.24 -18.44 -0.20
CA ASP A 139 10.68 -17.59 -1.30
C ASP A 139 11.61 -16.49 -0.81
N SER A 140 12.85 -16.86 -0.55
CA SER A 140 13.88 -15.97 0.02
C SER A 140 14.68 -15.20 -1.04
N MET A 141 14.31 -15.30 -2.31
CA MET A 141 15.08 -14.74 -3.43
C MET A 141 14.48 -13.46 -4.01
N GLN A 142 13.25 -13.08 -3.64
CA GLN A 142 12.57 -11.90 -4.16
C GLN A 142 11.94 -11.06 -3.04
N VAL A 143 12.21 -9.76 -3.04
CA VAL A 143 11.65 -8.82 -2.07
C VAL A 143 11.31 -7.48 -2.71
N SER A 144 10.12 -6.95 -2.39
CA SER A 144 9.80 -5.55 -2.64
C SER A 144 9.68 -4.80 -1.31
N PHE A 145 10.16 -3.56 -1.30
CA PHE A 145 10.01 -2.64 -0.18
C PHE A 145 8.80 -1.71 -0.34
N HIS A 146 8.14 -1.75 -1.51
CA HIS A 146 7.01 -0.91 -1.85
C HIS A 146 5.71 -1.60 -1.38
N LEU A 147 5.29 -1.26 -0.16
CA LEU A 147 4.17 -1.89 0.55
C LEU A 147 3.08 -0.88 0.95
N PRO A 148 2.56 -0.07 0.00
CA PRO A 148 1.57 0.97 0.29
C PRO A 148 0.31 0.43 0.96
N LEU A 149 -0.25 -0.70 0.54
CA LEU A 149 -1.46 -1.24 1.16
C LEU A 149 -1.22 -1.65 2.63
N HIS A 150 -0.05 -2.24 2.92
CA HIS A 150 0.32 -2.58 4.31
C HIS A 150 0.50 -1.31 5.16
N ARG A 151 1.09 -0.27 4.57
CA ARG A 151 1.30 1.03 5.23
C ARG A 151 -0.03 1.71 5.53
N TYR A 152 -0.96 1.74 4.57
CA TYR A 152 -2.30 2.27 4.75
C TYR A 152 -3.02 1.54 5.89
N PHE A 153 -3.09 0.22 5.83
CA PHE A 153 -3.76 -0.57 6.87
C PHE A 153 -3.19 -0.29 8.26
N SER A 154 -1.87 -0.27 8.39
CA SER A 154 -1.17 0.00 9.66
C SER A 154 -1.43 1.41 10.20
N VAL A 155 -1.37 2.43 9.32
CA VAL A 155 -1.55 3.83 9.72
C VAL A 155 -3.00 4.10 10.12
N PHE A 156 -3.99 3.65 9.34
CA PHE A 156 -5.41 3.85 9.68
C PHE A 156 -5.82 3.05 10.92
N MET A 157 -5.25 1.86 11.13
CA MET A 157 -5.47 1.08 12.36
C MET A 157 -4.90 1.82 13.58
N CYS A 158 -3.69 2.36 13.46
CA CYS A 158 -3.05 3.17 14.50
C CYS A 158 -3.88 4.43 14.80
N GLN A 159 -4.41 5.10 13.77
CA GLN A 159 -5.26 6.27 13.89
C GLN A 159 -6.56 5.94 14.65
N ALA A 160 -7.22 4.84 14.28
CA ALA A 160 -8.44 4.36 14.93
C ALA A 160 -8.23 4.17 16.45
N ILE A 161 -7.14 3.50 16.83
CA ILE A 161 -6.86 3.21 18.24
C ILE A 161 -6.48 4.49 18.99
N LYS A 162 -5.50 5.24 18.48
CA LYS A 162 -4.86 6.33 19.24
C LYS A 162 -5.71 7.60 19.30
N GLN A 163 -6.44 7.91 18.23
CA GLN A 163 -7.15 9.19 18.10
C GLN A 163 -8.67 9.05 18.16
N GLN A 164 -9.21 7.86 17.85
CA GLN A 164 -10.66 7.65 17.77
C GLN A 164 -11.20 6.67 18.83
N GLY A 165 -10.31 6.08 19.64
CA GLY A 165 -10.69 5.31 20.83
C GLY A 165 -11.20 3.90 20.58
N LEU A 166 -10.96 3.32 19.39
CA LEU A 166 -11.32 1.92 19.15
C LEU A 166 -10.37 0.98 19.89
N SER A 167 -10.91 -0.13 20.36
CA SER A 167 -10.07 -1.25 20.79
C SER A 167 -9.50 -1.98 19.58
N LEU A 168 -8.33 -2.61 19.77
CA LEU A 168 -7.70 -3.43 18.74
C LEU A 168 -8.63 -4.57 18.27
N GLN A 169 -9.39 -5.17 19.18
CA GLN A 169 -10.29 -6.28 18.87
C GLN A 169 -11.40 -5.91 17.88
N GLU A 170 -11.81 -4.64 17.85
CA GLU A 170 -12.87 -4.15 16.95
C GLU A 170 -12.42 -3.98 15.50
N ILE A 171 -11.11 -3.94 15.25
CA ILE A 171 -10.54 -3.60 13.94
C ILE A 171 -9.58 -4.67 13.39
N LEU A 172 -9.31 -5.73 14.15
CA LEU A 172 -8.47 -6.82 13.67
C LEU A 172 -9.20 -7.61 12.57
N PRO A 173 -8.50 -7.96 11.48
CA PRO A 173 -9.03 -8.89 10.50
C PRO A 173 -9.08 -10.31 11.08
N PRO A 174 -9.77 -11.24 10.39
CA PRO A 174 -9.72 -12.66 10.72
C PRO A 174 -8.29 -13.16 10.92
N ARG A 175 -8.08 -14.10 11.85
CA ARG A 175 -6.75 -14.50 12.31
C ARG A 175 -5.86 -15.05 11.18
N ASP A 176 -6.43 -15.83 10.30
CA ASP A 176 -5.80 -16.36 9.10
C ASP A 176 -5.29 -15.23 8.18
N VAL A 177 -6.15 -14.27 7.85
CA VAL A 177 -5.81 -13.09 7.05
C VAL A 177 -4.76 -12.22 7.74
N LEU A 178 -4.94 -11.96 9.04
CA LEU A 178 -3.98 -11.20 9.85
C LEU A 178 -2.59 -11.83 9.80
N THR A 179 -2.53 -13.16 9.91
CA THR A 179 -1.25 -13.89 9.87
C THR A 179 -0.56 -13.70 8.53
N LEU A 180 -1.29 -13.72 7.41
CA LEU A 180 -0.73 -13.48 6.09
C LEU A 180 -0.19 -12.04 5.94
N ILE A 181 -0.98 -11.04 6.35
CA ILE A 181 -0.59 -9.62 6.32
C ILE A 181 0.67 -9.37 7.15
N MET A 182 0.80 -10.03 8.31
CA MET A 182 1.98 -9.89 9.18
C MET A 182 3.20 -10.62 8.63
N MET A 183 3.03 -11.83 8.10
CA MET A 183 4.14 -12.65 7.64
C MET A 183 4.73 -12.16 6.31
N HIS A 184 3.93 -11.54 5.46
CA HIS A 184 4.38 -11.07 4.15
C HIS A 184 5.55 -10.06 4.24
N PRO A 185 5.53 -9.00 5.07
CA PRO A 185 6.70 -8.13 5.25
C PRO A 185 7.84 -8.78 6.05
N LEU A 186 7.55 -9.72 6.95
CA LEU A 186 8.57 -10.36 7.79
C LEU A 186 9.48 -11.32 7.00
N ARG A 187 9.06 -11.78 5.81
CA ARG A 187 9.89 -12.62 4.94
C ARG A 187 11.25 -11.99 4.59
N VAL A 188 11.37 -10.66 4.68
CA VAL A 188 12.61 -9.92 4.44
C VAL A 188 13.64 -10.15 5.54
N GLN A 189 13.19 -10.46 6.77
CA GLN A 189 14.06 -10.66 7.93
C GLN A 189 14.55 -12.11 8.09
N VAL A 190 13.91 -13.06 7.40
CA VAL A 190 14.27 -14.48 7.43
C VAL A 190 15.34 -14.72 6.36
N GLY A 191 16.54 -14.20 6.62
CA GLY A 191 17.73 -14.29 5.78
C GLY A 191 18.88 -14.99 6.47
#